data_AF-A0A965C6W0-F1
#
_entry.id   AF-A0A965C6W0-F1
#
_cell.length_a   1.000
_cell.length_b   1.000
_cell.length_c   1.000
_cell.angle_alpha   90.00
_cell.angle_beta   90.00
_cell.angle_gamma   90.00
#
_symmetry.space_group_name_H-M   'P 1'
#
loop_
_entity.id
_entity.type
_entity.pdbx_description
1 polymer ?
#
loop_
_entity_poly.entity_id
_entity_poly.type
_entity_poly.pdbx_seq_one_letter_code
_entity_poly.pdbx_strand_id
1 'polypeptide(L)'
;MAVIKRALISVSDKAGILEFAKNLQSFGVEILSTGGTAKLFRENNIPVIEVSDYTGFPEMLDGRVKTLHPKVHGGILGRRDLPEHVAAMQEANIPNIDMVVVNLYPFRETIAKPNCSLEDAIENIDIGGPTMVRAAAKNYHHVAIVTDPADYALIAREMTSSKGAVGAETRMMLAKKAFSHTAEYDGAISNYLTSITANGEKQAFPDKYSTQLTKVMDLRYGENPHQEAAFYRDAKVPAGALASFTQLQGKELSYNNIGDADAAWECVKTFDVPAC
;
A
#
# COMPACT_ATOMS: atom_id res chain seq x y z
N MET A 1 6.28 17.85 -14.80
CA MET A 1 5.72 17.41 -13.50
C MET A 1 4.20 17.39 -13.63
N ALA A 2 3.51 16.44 -12.99
CA ALA A 2 2.04 16.38 -13.06
C ALA A 2 1.46 17.24 -11.94
N VAL A 3 0.78 18.33 -12.29
CA VAL A 3 0.07 19.19 -11.32
C VAL A 3 -1.18 18.44 -10.86
N ILE A 4 -1.35 18.30 -9.55
CA ILE A 4 -2.50 17.64 -8.96
C ILE A 4 -3.65 18.63 -8.94
N LYS A 5 -4.74 18.32 -9.63
CA LYS A 5 -5.99 19.11 -9.64
C LYS A 5 -7.14 18.35 -9.00
N ARG A 6 -7.12 17.01 -9.06
CA ARG A 6 -8.12 16.14 -8.45
C ARG A 6 -7.49 14.93 -7.76
N ALA A 7 -7.88 14.69 -6.53
CA ALA A 7 -7.46 13.53 -5.74
C ALA A 7 -8.65 12.65 -5.36
N LEU A 8 -8.57 11.35 -5.62
CA LEU A 8 -9.51 10.35 -5.14
C LEU A 8 -8.95 9.70 -3.87
N ILE A 9 -9.62 9.89 -2.74
CA ILE A 9 -9.17 9.42 -1.43
C ILE A 9 -10.16 8.38 -0.88
N SER A 10 -9.70 7.15 -0.71
CA SER A 10 -10.46 6.06 -0.11
C SER A 10 -9.55 5.22 0.78
N VAL A 11 -9.45 5.60 2.05
CA VAL A 11 -8.58 4.97 3.04
C VAL A 11 -9.38 4.25 4.12
N SER A 12 -8.89 3.14 4.63
CA SER A 12 -9.35 2.45 5.84
C SER A 12 -8.66 3.02 7.07
N ASP A 13 -7.32 3.10 7.06
CA ASP A 13 -6.53 3.80 8.07
C ASP A 13 -6.57 5.32 7.82
N LYS A 14 -7.02 6.06 8.82
CA LYS A 14 -7.20 7.52 8.76
C LYS A 14 -6.00 8.31 9.28
N ALA A 15 -4.90 7.64 9.65
CA ALA A 15 -3.70 8.31 10.16
C ALA A 15 -3.23 9.42 9.20
N GLY A 16 -3.07 10.65 9.71
CA GLY A 16 -2.58 11.80 8.95
C GLY A 16 -3.47 12.31 7.80
N ILE A 17 -4.61 11.68 7.50
CA ILE A 17 -5.36 11.98 6.27
C ILE A 17 -5.98 13.39 6.27
N LEU A 18 -6.36 13.90 7.45
CA LEU A 18 -6.93 15.25 7.58
C LEU A 18 -5.89 16.33 7.25
N GLU A 19 -4.67 16.18 7.74
CA GLU A 19 -3.57 17.12 7.49
C GLU A 19 -3.18 17.06 6.01
N PHE A 20 -3.10 15.85 5.45
CA PHE A 20 -2.79 15.66 4.04
C PHE A 20 -3.87 16.27 3.13
N ALA A 21 -5.15 16.05 3.42
CA ALA A 21 -6.26 16.63 2.67
C ALA A 21 -6.27 18.17 2.73
N LYS A 22 -5.99 18.77 3.90
CA LYS A 22 -5.84 20.23 4.03
C LYS A 22 -4.67 20.76 3.19
N ASN A 23 -3.55 20.03 3.15
CA ASN A 23 -2.43 20.40 2.29
C ASN A 23 -2.84 20.38 0.81
N LEU A 24 -3.53 19.34 0.35
CA LEU A 24 -4.05 19.26 -1.02
C LEU A 24 -4.98 20.44 -1.34
N GLN A 25 -5.89 20.80 -0.43
CA GLN A 25 -6.79 21.95 -0.60
C GLN A 25 -6.07 23.29 -0.70
N SER A 26 -4.93 23.46 -0.05
CA SER A 26 -4.14 24.69 -0.17
C SER A 26 -3.64 24.95 -1.61
N PHE A 27 -3.60 23.90 -2.46
CA PHE A 27 -3.31 23.99 -3.89
C PHE A 27 -4.56 24.01 -4.78
N GLY A 28 -5.76 24.07 -4.19
CA GLY A 28 -7.03 24.04 -4.94
C GLY A 28 -7.38 22.66 -5.50
N VAL A 29 -6.85 21.58 -4.92
CA VAL A 29 -7.17 20.21 -5.34
C VAL A 29 -8.61 19.86 -4.97
N GLU A 30 -9.39 19.41 -5.95
CA GLU A 30 -10.71 18.84 -5.74
C GLU A 30 -10.61 17.42 -5.17
N ILE A 31 -11.26 17.18 -4.04
CA ILE A 31 -11.21 15.89 -3.34
C ILE A 31 -12.47 15.09 -3.66
N LEU A 32 -12.28 13.91 -4.24
CA LEU A 32 -13.30 12.86 -4.34
C LEU A 32 -13.11 11.86 -3.20
N SER A 33 -14.18 11.40 -2.57
CA SER A 33 -14.08 10.38 -1.51
C SER A 33 -15.34 9.53 -1.36
N THR A 34 -15.25 8.42 -0.63
CA THR A 34 -16.35 7.47 -0.40
C THR A 34 -16.62 7.27 1.09
N GLY A 35 -17.89 7.02 1.43
CA GLY A 35 -18.32 6.48 2.71
C GLY A 35 -17.72 7.20 3.93
N GLY A 36 -17.10 6.43 4.82
CA GLY A 36 -16.53 6.95 6.07
C GLY A 36 -15.43 8.01 5.89
N THR A 37 -14.67 7.98 4.78
CA THR A 37 -13.66 9.01 4.50
C THR A 37 -14.29 10.34 4.13
N ALA A 38 -15.33 10.32 3.28
CA ALA A 38 -16.07 11.52 2.91
C ALA A 38 -16.77 12.13 4.13
N LYS A 39 -17.35 11.29 5.00
CA LYS A 39 -17.95 11.72 6.27
C LYS A 39 -16.93 12.43 7.16
N LEU A 40 -15.75 11.83 7.36
CA LEU A 40 -14.66 12.41 8.15
C LEU A 40 -14.26 13.80 7.62
N PHE A 41 -14.16 13.96 6.30
CA PHE A 41 -13.84 15.25 5.68
C PHE A 41 -14.93 16.30 5.90
N ARG A 42 -16.21 15.94 5.73
CA ARG A 42 -17.34 16.85 6.00
C ARG A 42 -17.36 17.33 7.45
N GLU A 43 -17.16 16.42 8.41
CA GLU A 43 -17.11 16.74 9.84
C GLU A 43 -15.94 17.67 10.21
N ASN A 44 -14.89 17.71 9.39
CA ASN A 44 -13.69 18.53 9.59
C ASN A 44 -13.63 19.75 8.65
N ASN A 45 -14.76 20.11 8.02
CA ASN A 45 -14.87 21.26 7.10
C ASN A 45 -13.90 21.20 5.90
N ILE A 46 -13.63 19.99 5.40
CA ILE A 46 -12.86 19.76 4.19
C ILE A 46 -13.86 19.54 3.05
N PRO A 47 -14.00 20.48 2.09
CA PRO A 47 -14.75 20.27 0.86
C PRO A 47 -14.42 18.94 0.19
N VAL A 48 -15.45 18.12 -0.03
CA VAL A 48 -15.35 16.79 -0.60
C VAL A 48 -16.57 16.53 -1.47
N ILE A 49 -16.35 15.91 -2.63
CA ILE A 49 -17.39 15.40 -3.51
C ILE A 49 -17.49 13.90 -3.26
N GLU A 50 -18.69 13.40 -2.98
CA GLU A 50 -18.87 11.96 -2.88
C GLU A 50 -18.70 11.29 -4.24
N VAL A 51 -18.10 10.11 -4.26
CA VAL A 51 -17.94 9.34 -5.50
C VAL A 51 -19.30 9.01 -6.12
N SER A 52 -20.34 8.77 -5.32
CA SER A 52 -21.72 8.56 -5.79
C SER A 52 -22.25 9.77 -6.58
N ASP A 53 -22.04 10.99 -6.08
CA ASP A 53 -22.39 12.23 -6.77
C ASP A 53 -21.54 12.41 -8.04
N TYR A 54 -20.25 12.08 -7.96
CA TYR A 54 -19.34 12.15 -9.10
C TYR A 54 -19.73 11.18 -10.21
N THR A 55 -20.10 9.93 -9.89
CA THR A 55 -20.45 8.89 -10.86
C THR A 55 -21.91 8.97 -11.32
N GLY A 56 -22.80 9.53 -10.48
CA GLY A 56 -24.24 9.42 -10.66
C GLY A 56 -24.79 8.02 -10.32
N PHE A 57 -23.99 7.18 -9.66
CA PHE A 57 -24.35 5.80 -9.31
C PHE A 57 -24.28 5.60 -7.79
N PRO A 58 -25.37 5.13 -7.14
CA PRO A 58 -25.39 4.95 -5.70
C PRO A 58 -24.47 3.79 -5.28
N GLU A 59 -24.08 3.79 -4.01
CA GLU A 59 -23.40 2.64 -3.41
C GLU A 59 -24.35 1.43 -3.35
N MET A 60 -23.89 0.26 -3.78
CA MET A 60 -24.70 -0.97 -3.86
C MET A 60 -23.98 -2.18 -3.23
N LEU A 61 -24.76 -3.20 -2.88
CA LEU A 61 -24.29 -4.49 -2.36
C LEU A 61 -23.41 -4.31 -1.11
N ASP A 62 -23.94 -3.59 -0.11
CA ASP A 62 -23.28 -3.32 1.17
C ASP A 62 -21.88 -2.68 1.02
N GLY A 63 -21.72 -1.84 -0.01
CA GLY A 63 -20.49 -1.10 -0.27
C GLY A 63 -19.42 -1.87 -1.06
N ARG A 64 -19.74 -3.08 -1.53
CA ARG A 64 -18.87 -3.85 -2.44
C ARG A 64 -18.69 -3.16 -3.78
N VAL A 65 -19.71 -2.46 -4.26
CA VAL A 65 -19.68 -1.76 -5.55
C VAL A 65 -19.89 -0.26 -5.33
N LYS A 66 -18.77 0.43 -5.14
CA LYS A 66 -18.71 1.90 -4.94
C LYS A 66 -17.84 2.62 -5.96
N THR A 67 -16.65 2.08 -6.27
CA THR A 67 -15.63 2.73 -7.11
C THR A 67 -15.36 2.01 -8.42
N LEU A 68 -15.94 0.82 -8.61
CA LEU A 68 -15.85 0.01 -9.84
C LEU A 68 -16.71 0.62 -10.96
N HIS A 69 -16.36 1.83 -11.39
CA HIS A 69 -17.13 2.61 -12.35
C HIS A 69 -16.24 3.18 -13.46
N PRO A 70 -16.67 3.17 -14.74
CA PRO A 70 -15.88 3.70 -15.85
C PRO A 70 -15.47 5.16 -15.69
N LYS A 71 -16.32 6.01 -15.07
CA LYS A 71 -15.97 7.42 -14.81
C LYS A 71 -14.83 7.59 -13.79
N VAL A 72 -14.65 6.63 -12.88
CA VAL A 72 -13.51 6.61 -11.94
C VAL A 72 -12.28 6.07 -12.66
N HIS A 73 -12.38 4.85 -13.22
CA HIS A 73 -11.22 4.18 -13.82
C HIS A 73 -10.76 4.84 -15.13
N GLY A 74 -11.65 5.43 -15.91
CA GLY A 74 -11.31 6.25 -17.07
C GLY A 74 -10.56 7.52 -16.68
N GLY A 75 -10.95 8.17 -15.59
CA GLY A 75 -10.23 9.32 -15.03
C GLY A 75 -8.82 8.98 -14.54
N ILE A 76 -8.61 7.73 -14.08
CA ILE A 76 -7.31 7.23 -13.62
C ILE A 76 -6.45 6.70 -14.78
N LEU A 77 -7.01 5.90 -15.68
CA LEU A 77 -6.27 5.17 -16.73
C LEU A 77 -6.11 5.96 -18.03
N GLY A 78 -6.86 7.05 -18.19
CA GLY A 78 -6.74 7.98 -19.30
C GLY A 78 -5.30 8.43 -19.53
N ARG A 79 -4.76 8.15 -20.73
CA ARG A 79 -3.45 8.65 -21.14
C ARG A 79 -3.61 10.07 -21.65
N ARG A 80 -2.92 11.00 -21.02
CA ARG A 80 -3.03 12.43 -21.34
C ARG A 80 -2.12 12.85 -22.48
N ASP A 81 -1.19 11.97 -22.84
CA ASP A 81 -0.25 12.08 -23.95
C ASP A 81 -0.78 11.43 -25.23
N LEU A 82 -1.97 10.82 -25.20
CA LEU A 82 -2.62 10.18 -26.35
C LEU A 82 -3.91 10.92 -26.71
N PRO A 83 -3.94 11.70 -27.83
CA PRO A 83 -5.11 12.53 -28.18
C PRO A 83 -6.43 11.77 -28.27
N GLU A 84 -6.40 10.52 -28.74
CA GLU A 84 -7.59 9.65 -28.83
C GLU A 84 -8.22 9.38 -27.45
N HIS A 85 -7.39 9.14 -26.42
CA HIS A 85 -7.89 8.96 -25.06
C HIS A 85 -8.49 10.25 -24.52
N VAL A 86 -7.83 11.39 -24.76
CA VAL A 86 -8.32 12.71 -24.32
C VAL A 86 -9.68 13.01 -24.94
N ALA A 87 -9.83 12.78 -26.25
CA ALA A 87 -11.09 12.98 -26.96
C ALA A 87 -12.22 12.08 -26.42
N ALA A 88 -11.96 10.78 -26.27
CA ALA A 88 -12.94 9.84 -25.74
C ALA A 88 -13.38 10.18 -24.30
N MET A 89 -12.43 10.61 -23.45
CA MET A 89 -12.76 11.05 -22.08
C MET A 89 -13.59 12.33 -22.06
N GLN A 90 -13.32 13.28 -22.96
CA GLN A 90 -14.11 14.50 -23.09
C GLN A 90 -15.54 14.20 -23.54
N GLU A 91 -15.70 13.38 -24.58
CA GLU A 91 -17.01 12.94 -25.09
C GLU A 91 -17.84 12.23 -24.01
N ALA A 92 -17.20 11.35 -23.24
CA ALA A 92 -17.83 10.62 -22.15
C ALA A 92 -17.99 11.43 -20.85
N ASN A 93 -17.59 12.71 -20.81
CA ASN A 93 -17.58 13.56 -19.62
C ASN A 93 -16.86 12.90 -18.43
N ILE A 94 -15.65 12.42 -18.67
CA ILE A 94 -14.77 11.76 -17.68
C ILE A 94 -13.60 12.70 -17.36
N PRO A 95 -13.67 13.47 -16.25
CA PRO A 95 -12.56 14.27 -15.80
C PRO A 95 -11.35 13.44 -15.37
N ASN A 96 -10.15 14.00 -15.52
CA ASN A 96 -8.91 13.38 -15.04
C ASN A 96 -8.90 13.25 -13.51
N ILE A 97 -8.29 12.18 -13.00
CA ILE A 97 -7.88 12.01 -11.61
C ILE A 97 -6.35 12.01 -11.59
N ASP A 98 -5.74 12.91 -10.82
CA ASP A 98 -4.29 13.13 -10.79
C ASP A 98 -3.60 12.42 -9.64
N MET A 99 -4.34 12.17 -8.56
CA MET A 99 -3.85 11.46 -7.39
C MET A 99 -4.90 10.46 -6.90
N VAL A 100 -4.44 9.29 -6.49
CA VAL A 100 -5.24 8.26 -5.84
C VAL A 100 -4.59 7.95 -4.50
N VAL A 101 -5.33 8.07 -3.40
CA VAL A 101 -4.86 7.81 -2.04
C VAL A 101 -5.72 6.69 -1.46
N VAL A 102 -5.14 5.49 -1.37
CA VAL A 102 -5.87 4.28 -1.00
C VAL A 102 -4.98 3.39 -0.14
N ASN A 103 -5.40 3.12 1.10
CA ASN A 103 -4.89 1.99 1.86
C ASN A 103 -6.00 0.94 2.00
N LEU A 104 -5.60 -0.32 1.85
CA LEU A 104 -6.52 -1.46 1.73
C LEU A 104 -7.16 -1.80 3.07
N TYR A 105 -8.19 -2.64 3.04
CA TYR A 105 -8.75 -3.20 4.26
C TYR A 105 -7.67 -4.00 5.01
N PRO A 106 -7.64 -3.97 6.35
CA PRO A 106 -6.60 -4.61 7.15
C PRO A 106 -6.83 -6.13 7.22
N PHE A 107 -6.72 -6.81 6.08
CA PHE A 107 -7.02 -8.24 5.93
C PHE A 107 -6.12 -9.10 6.83
N ARG A 108 -4.83 -8.77 6.91
CA ARG A 108 -3.86 -9.47 7.78
C ARG A 108 -4.25 -9.37 9.24
N GLU A 109 -4.70 -8.20 9.68
CA GLU A 109 -5.16 -7.95 11.04
C GLU A 109 -6.47 -8.67 11.31
N THR A 110 -7.37 -8.75 10.33
CA THR A 110 -8.63 -9.50 10.45
C THR A 110 -8.36 -10.99 10.64
N ILE A 111 -7.57 -11.63 9.78
CA ILE A 111 -7.28 -13.08 9.88
C ILE A 111 -6.38 -13.46 11.06
N ALA A 112 -5.73 -12.48 11.70
CA ALA A 112 -4.96 -12.67 12.93
C ALA A 112 -5.84 -12.69 14.19
N LYS A 113 -7.12 -12.30 14.10
CA LYS A 113 -8.05 -12.38 15.24
C LYS A 113 -8.31 -13.85 15.59
N PRO A 114 -8.29 -14.25 16.87
CA PRO A 114 -8.47 -15.65 17.28
C PRO A 114 -9.77 -16.30 16.78
N ASN A 115 -10.83 -15.50 16.63
CA ASN A 115 -12.18 -15.97 16.27
C ASN A 115 -12.60 -15.55 14.85
N CYS A 116 -11.65 -15.23 13.96
CA CYS A 116 -11.99 -14.89 12.57
C CYS A 116 -12.58 -16.10 11.84
N SER A 117 -13.85 -16.01 11.41
CA SER A 117 -14.44 -17.04 10.55
C SER A 117 -13.94 -16.91 9.10
N LEU A 118 -14.26 -17.90 8.27
CA LEU A 118 -14.01 -17.80 6.82
C LEU A 118 -14.85 -16.68 6.20
N GLU A 119 -16.10 -16.54 6.63
CA GLU A 119 -16.99 -15.46 6.20
C GLU A 119 -16.41 -14.09 6.57
N ASP A 120 -15.95 -13.91 7.81
CA ASP A 120 -15.27 -12.68 8.23
C ASP A 120 -14.09 -12.33 7.33
N ALA A 121 -13.27 -13.32 6.99
CA ALA A 121 -12.14 -13.13 6.10
C ALA A 121 -12.60 -12.74 4.68
N ILE A 122 -13.57 -13.45 4.11
CA ILE A 122 -14.11 -13.19 2.77
C ILE A 122 -14.72 -11.78 2.66
N GLU A 123 -15.46 -11.33 3.67
CA GLU A 123 -16.03 -9.97 3.71
C GLU A 123 -14.97 -8.87 3.80
N ASN A 124 -13.78 -9.19 4.33
CA ASN A 124 -12.66 -8.27 4.44
C ASN A 124 -11.71 -8.28 3.23
N ILE A 125 -12.05 -9.02 2.16
CA ILE A 125 -11.33 -8.95 0.88
C ILE A 125 -11.81 -7.70 0.11
N ASP A 126 -10.92 -6.73 -0.04
CA ASP A 126 -11.17 -5.51 -0.77
C ASP A 126 -11.00 -5.75 -2.28
N ILE A 127 -12.02 -5.38 -3.06
CA ILE A 127 -12.01 -5.45 -4.52
C ILE A 127 -11.72 -4.08 -5.14
N GLY A 128 -12.39 -3.04 -4.64
CA GLY A 128 -12.29 -1.69 -5.19
C GLY A 128 -10.93 -1.07 -4.96
N GLY A 129 -10.37 -1.24 -3.74
CA GLY A 129 -9.07 -0.73 -3.34
C GLY A 129 -7.95 -1.22 -4.27
N PRO A 130 -7.69 -2.54 -4.38
CA PRO A 130 -6.62 -3.05 -5.24
C PRO A 130 -6.83 -2.69 -6.71
N THR A 131 -8.08 -2.64 -7.19
CA THR A 131 -8.38 -2.23 -8.56
C THR A 131 -7.95 -0.78 -8.82
N MET A 132 -8.27 0.15 -7.91
CA MET A 132 -7.84 1.55 -8.02
C MET A 132 -6.32 1.71 -7.89
N VAL A 133 -5.71 1.01 -6.93
CA VAL A 133 -4.25 1.03 -6.69
C VAL A 133 -3.51 0.61 -7.95
N ARG A 134 -3.88 -0.54 -8.54
CA ARG A 134 -3.26 -1.07 -9.77
C ARG A 134 -3.50 -0.16 -10.98
N ALA A 135 -4.69 0.42 -11.10
CA ALA A 135 -5.01 1.34 -12.18
C ALA A 135 -4.13 2.61 -12.13
N ALA A 136 -3.99 3.20 -10.95
CA ALA A 136 -3.18 4.39 -10.77
C ALA A 136 -1.69 4.10 -10.93
N ALA A 137 -1.19 3.00 -10.35
CA ALA A 137 0.19 2.56 -10.50
C ALA A 137 0.56 2.24 -11.96
N LYS A 138 -0.34 1.63 -12.73
CA LYS A 138 -0.16 1.41 -14.17
C LYS A 138 0.01 2.73 -14.93
N ASN A 139 -0.74 3.76 -14.57
CA ASN A 139 -0.72 5.06 -15.23
C ASN A 139 0.17 6.10 -14.50
N TYR A 140 1.25 5.65 -13.84
CA TYR A 140 2.10 6.51 -13.01
C TYR A 140 2.72 7.70 -13.74
N HIS A 141 2.80 7.68 -15.07
CA HIS A 141 3.22 8.85 -15.85
C HIS A 141 2.33 10.06 -15.59
N HIS A 142 1.04 9.84 -15.31
CA HIS A 142 0.02 10.87 -15.18
C HIS A 142 -0.62 10.93 -13.79
N VAL A 143 -0.58 9.83 -13.03
CA VAL A 143 -1.28 9.70 -11.74
C VAL A 143 -0.31 9.37 -10.61
N ALA A 144 -0.41 10.08 -9.48
CA ALA A 144 0.30 9.75 -8.25
C ALA A 144 -0.55 8.80 -7.39
N ILE A 145 -0.07 7.57 -7.16
CA ILE A 145 -0.71 6.61 -6.25
C ILE A 145 -0.08 6.71 -4.86
N VAL A 146 -0.86 6.73 -3.78
CA VAL A 146 -0.36 6.78 -2.41
C VAL A 146 -1.04 5.71 -1.59
N THR A 147 -0.28 4.73 -1.09
CA THR A 147 -0.81 3.58 -0.35
C THR A 147 -0.46 3.58 1.14
N ASP A 148 0.42 4.48 1.58
CA ASP A 148 0.96 4.49 2.93
C ASP A 148 0.99 5.92 3.49
N PRO A 149 0.42 6.17 4.68
CA PRO A 149 0.48 7.46 5.35
C PRO A 149 1.89 8.01 5.56
N ALA A 150 2.92 7.15 5.65
CA ALA A 150 4.30 7.58 5.80
C ALA A 150 4.80 8.47 4.64
N ASP A 151 4.18 8.35 3.45
CA ASP A 151 4.56 9.14 2.28
C ASP A 151 3.92 10.53 2.24
N TYR A 152 2.91 10.82 3.07
CA TYR A 152 2.15 12.08 3.03
C TYR A 152 3.06 13.30 3.21
N ALA A 153 3.97 13.25 4.18
CA ALA A 153 4.90 14.35 4.46
C ALA A 153 5.92 14.57 3.33
N LEU A 154 6.35 13.51 2.65
CA LEU A 154 7.22 13.62 1.48
C LEU A 154 6.49 14.33 0.34
N ILE A 155 5.27 13.87 0.01
CA ILE A 155 4.46 14.39 -1.09
C ILE A 155 4.07 15.85 -0.83
N ALA A 156 3.63 16.19 0.39
CA ALA A 156 3.26 17.55 0.76
C ALA A 156 4.44 18.53 0.60
N ARG A 157 5.65 18.13 1.01
CA ARG A 157 6.87 18.94 0.81
C ARG A 157 7.18 19.11 -0.68
N GLU A 158 7.08 18.05 -1.45
CA GLU A 158 7.34 18.09 -2.90
C GLU A 158 6.34 19.00 -3.62
N MET A 159 5.03 18.86 -3.34
CA MET A 159 3.99 19.73 -3.90
C MET A 159 4.20 21.19 -3.52
N THR A 160 4.61 21.47 -2.28
CA THR A 160 4.94 22.83 -1.85
C THR A 160 6.08 23.44 -2.68
N SER A 161 7.17 22.68 -2.89
CA SER A 161 8.32 23.15 -3.67
C SER A 161 8.04 23.31 -5.17
N SER A 162 7.03 22.60 -5.69
CA SER A 162 6.75 22.49 -7.13
C SER A 162 5.40 23.08 -7.54
N LYS A 163 4.78 23.91 -6.68
CA LYS A 163 3.48 24.58 -6.93
C LYS A 163 2.35 23.59 -7.23
N GLY A 164 2.20 22.57 -6.39
CA GLY A 164 1.13 21.58 -6.45
C GLY A 164 1.42 20.38 -7.36
N ALA A 165 2.66 20.19 -7.81
CA ALA A 165 3.03 19.09 -8.68
C ALA A 165 3.71 17.93 -7.94
N VAL A 166 3.70 16.76 -8.56
CA VAL A 166 4.53 15.62 -8.15
C VAL A 166 5.48 15.29 -9.30
N GLY A 167 6.72 14.93 -8.99
CA GLY A 167 7.78 14.56 -9.92
C GLY A 167 7.59 13.16 -10.49
N ALA A 168 8.21 12.89 -11.66
CA ALA A 168 8.12 11.58 -12.29
C ALA A 168 8.81 10.49 -11.47
N GLU A 169 9.94 10.82 -10.83
CA GLU A 169 10.68 9.91 -9.95
C GLU A 169 9.84 9.50 -8.74
N THR A 170 9.20 10.46 -8.07
CA THR A 170 8.28 10.16 -6.95
C THR A 170 7.11 9.32 -7.41
N ARG A 171 6.45 9.63 -8.54
CA ARG A 171 5.35 8.79 -9.05
C ARG A 171 5.80 7.37 -9.39
N MET A 172 6.99 7.19 -9.94
CA MET A 172 7.55 5.86 -10.22
C MET A 172 7.86 5.10 -8.93
N MET A 173 8.46 5.76 -7.93
CA MET A 173 8.71 5.19 -6.60
C MET A 173 7.39 4.72 -5.96
N LEU A 174 6.39 5.59 -5.96
CA LEU A 174 5.06 5.31 -5.45
C LEU A 174 4.37 4.15 -6.19
N ALA A 175 4.49 4.09 -7.51
CA ALA A 175 3.93 2.99 -8.30
C ALA A 175 4.58 1.63 -8.00
N LYS A 176 5.91 1.61 -7.79
CA LYS A 176 6.62 0.40 -7.32
C LYS A 176 6.08 -0.05 -5.97
N LYS A 177 5.96 0.89 -5.02
CA LYS A 177 5.40 0.62 -3.68
C LYS A 177 3.98 0.08 -3.75
N ALA A 178 3.13 0.68 -4.60
CA ALA A 178 1.75 0.27 -4.81
C ALA A 178 1.62 -1.17 -5.33
N PHE A 179 2.43 -1.56 -6.32
CA PHE A 179 2.40 -2.94 -6.82
C PHE A 179 2.91 -3.95 -5.78
N SER A 180 3.96 -3.62 -5.04
CA SER A 180 4.43 -4.45 -3.92
C SER A 180 3.36 -4.62 -2.84
N HIS A 181 2.65 -3.54 -2.50
CA HIS A 181 1.57 -3.57 -1.53
C HIS A 181 0.42 -4.50 -1.98
N THR A 182 0.02 -4.44 -3.25
CA THR A 182 -1.00 -5.37 -3.77
C THR A 182 -0.53 -6.82 -3.82
N ALA A 183 0.76 -7.06 -4.14
CA ALA A 183 1.32 -8.42 -4.10
C ALA A 183 1.37 -8.99 -2.67
N GLU A 184 1.69 -8.16 -1.68
CA GLU A 184 1.63 -8.53 -0.26
C GLU A 184 0.21 -8.85 0.22
N TYR A 185 -0.77 -8.10 -0.28
CA TYR A 185 -2.19 -8.27 0.03
C TYR A 185 -2.74 -9.57 -0.56
N ASP A 186 -2.54 -9.78 -1.87
CA ASP A 186 -2.98 -11.00 -2.56
C ASP A 186 -2.26 -12.25 -2.03
N GLY A 187 -0.97 -12.13 -1.68
CA GLY A 187 -0.22 -13.20 -1.03
C GLY A 187 -0.83 -13.58 0.33
N ALA A 188 -1.27 -12.61 1.14
CA ALA A 188 -1.94 -12.89 2.41
C ALA A 188 -3.29 -13.59 2.22
N ILE A 189 -4.08 -13.14 1.23
CA ILE A 189 -5.34 -13.81 0.86
C ILE A 189 -5.08 -15.25 0.43
N SER A 190 -4.12 -15.47 -0.47
CA SER A 190 -3.78 -16.81 -0.96
C SER A 190 -3.32 -17.71 0.18
N ASN A 191 -2.44 -17.23 1.05
CA ASN A 191 -1.94 -18.01 2.19
C ASN A 191 -3.09 -18.38 3.13
N TYR A 192 -4.01 -17.46 3.41
CA TYR A 192 -5.16 -17.76 4.27
C TYR A 192 -6.09 -18.78 3.62
N LEU A 193 -6.56 -18.55 2.39
CA LEU A 193 -7.53 -19.43 1.74
C LEU A 193 -6.99 -20.84 1.50
N THR A 194 -5.71 -20.97 1.15
CA THR A 194 -5.06 -22.29 0.96
C THR A 194 -4.63 -22.94 2.29
N SER A 195 -4.85 -22.27 3.43
CA SER A 195 -4.79 -22.89 4.75
C SER A 195 -6.13 -23.47 5.20
N ILE A 196 -7.23 -23.23 4.47
CA ILE A 196 -8.54 -23.79 4.81
C ILE A 196 -8.74 -25.11 4.07
N THR A 197 -8.98 -26.18 4.82
CA THR A 197 -9.23 -27.52 4.29
C THR A 197 -10.65 -27.64 3.72
N ALA A 198 -10.94 -28.74 3.01
CA ALA A 198 -12.26 -29.01 2.45
C ALA A 198 -13.39 -29.05 3.51
N ASN A 199 -13.05 -29.34 4.77
CA ASN A 199 -14.00 -29.38 5.88
C ASN A 199 -14.13 -28.02 6.61
N GLY A 200 -13.46 -26.97 6.13
CA GLY A 200 -13.48 -25.64 6.74
C GLY A 200 -12.48 -25.45 7.89
N GLU A 201 -11.69 -26.47 8.23
CA GLU A 201 -10.67 -26.38 9.28
C GLU A 201 -9.38 -25.73 8.77
N LYS A 202 -8.70 -24.97 9.63
CA LYS A 202 -7.44 -24.31 9.29
C LYS A 202 -6.25 -25.24 9.56
N GLN A 203 -5.48 -25.58 8.53
CA GLN A 203 -4.21 -26.30 8.64
C GLN A 203 -3.04 -25.36 8.97
N ALA A 204 -1.98 -25.91 9.56
CA ALA A 204 -0.82 -25.15 10.02
C ALA A 204 -0.01 -24.51 8.88
N PHE A 205 0.10 -25.21 7.75
CA PHE A 205 0.85 -24.77 6.57
C PHE A 205 -0.09 -24.72 5.36
N PRO A 206 -0.15 -23.60 4.62
CA PRO A 206 -1.02 -23.48 3.46
C PRO A 206 -0.47 -24.24 2.25
N ASP A 207 -1.35 -24.68 1.36
CA ASP A 207 -0.95 -25.36 0.10
C ASP A 207 -0.13 -24.44 -0.82
N LYS A 208 -0.32 -23.12 -0.69
CA LYS A 208 0.52 -22.10 -1.34
C LYS A 208 1.04 -21.12 -0.32
N TYR A 209 2.36 -20.91 -0.31
CA TYR A 209 3.02 -19.98 0.58
C TYR A 209 3.68 -18.84 -0.21
N SER A 210 3.14 -17.64 -0.07
CA SER A 210 3.66 -16.40 -0.64
C SER A 210 4.25 -15.55 0.48
N THR A 211 5.50 -15.11 0.32
CA THR A 211 6.14 -14.17 1.24
C THR A 211 6.79 -13.02 0.48
N GLN A 212 6.85 -11.86 1.14
CA GLN A 212 7.49 -10.65 0.66
C GLN A 212 8.42 -10.17 1.77
N LEU A 213 9.68 -9.94 1.42
CA LEU A 213 10.70 -9.49 2.36
C LEU A 213 11.23 -8.12 1.93
N THR A 214 11.57 -7.29 2.90
CA THR A 214 12.15 -5.97 2.65
C THR A 214 13.67 -6.06 2.74
N LYS A 215 14.36 -5.61 1.68
CA LYS A 215 15.82 -5.51 1.70
C LYS A 215 16.25 -4.51 2.77
N VAL A 216 17.17 -4.93 3.64
CA VAL A 216 17.75 -4.08 4.68
C VAL A 216 19.10 -3.54 4.22
N MET A 217 19.96 -4.41 3.68
CA MET A 217 21.29 -4.04 3.22
C MET A 217 21.86 -5.05 2.23
N ASP A 218 22.78 -4.60 1.40
CA ASP A 218 23.73 -5.47 0.71
C ASP A 218 24.75 -6.01 1.70
N LEU A 219 25.20 -7.25 1.49
CA LEU A 219 26.26 -7.87 2.28
C LEU A 219 27.58 -7.80 1.52
N ARG A 220 28.71 -7.85 2.24
CA ARG A 220 30.02 -7.76 1.59
C ARG A 220 30.23 -8.84 0.52
N TYR A 221 29.75 -10.04 0.80
CA TYR A 221 29.72 -11.21 -0.09
C TYR A 221 28.79 -12.27 0.56
N GLY A 222 28.49 -13.33 -0.20
CA GLY A 222 27.75 -14.51 0.26
C GLY A 222 28.58 -15.38 1.23
N GLU A 223 28.41 -16.69 1.16
CA GLU A 223 29.21 -17.59 1.99
C GLU A 223 30.70 -17.54 1.62
N ASN A 224 30.99 -17.27 0.34
CA ASN A 224 32.32 -17.11 -0.24
C ASN A 224 32.47 -15.78 -1.01
N PRO A 225 33.70 -15.25 -1.18
CA PRO A 225 33.93 -13.92 -1.78
C PRO A 225 33.42 -13.71 -3.21
N HIS A 226 33.20 -14.78 -3.98
CA HIS A 226 32.73 -14.70 -5.37
C HIS A 226 31.19 -14.71 -5.49
N GLN A 227 30.47 -14.81 -4.36
CA GLN A 227 29.01 -14.84 -4.31
C GLN A 227 28.47 -13.48 -3.86
N GLU A 228 27.44 -12.98 -4.52
CA GLU A 228 26.69 -11.80 -4.08
C GLU A 228 25.68 -12.19 -3.00
N ALA A 229 25.37 -11.29 -2.07
CA ALA A 229 24.33 -11.52 -1.07
C ALA A 229 23.72 -10.22 -0.53
N ALA A 230 22.51 -10.32 -0.02
CA ALA A 230 21.81 -9.23 0.63
C ALA A 230 20.98 -9.75 1.81
N PHE A 231 20.81 -8.93 2.83
CA PHE A 231 19.98 -9.23 3.99
C PHE A 231 18.58 -8.65 3.79
N TYR A 232 17.58 -9.50 3.94
CA TYR A 232 16.17 -9.16 3.86
C TYR A 232 15.49 -9.50 5.19
N ARG A 233 14.41 -8.77 5.52
CA ARG A 233 13.61 -9.01 6.72
C ARG A 233 12.12 -9.03 6.44
N ASP A 234 11.37 -9.72 7.28
CA ASP A 234 9.92 -9.64 7.31
C ASP A 234 9.43 -8.22 7.66
N ALA A 235 8.24 -7.86 7.18
CA ALA A 235 7.60 -6.59 7.51
C ALA A 235 7.36 -6.43 9.03
N LYS A 236 7.05 -7.53 9.72
CA LYS A 236 6.92 -7.59 11.17
C LYS A 236 7.97 -8.54 11.73
N VAL A 237 9.02 -7.97 12.30
CA VAL A 237 10.09 -8.74 12.93
C VAL A 237 9.67 -9.16 14.33
N PRO A 238 9.75 -10.45 14.70
CA PRO A 238 9.49 -10.91 16.07
C PRO A 238 10.41 -10.22 17.08
N ALA A 239 9.88 -9.93 18.27
CA ALA A 239 10.68 -9.35 19.34
C ALA A 239 11.86 -10.28 19.69
N GLY A 240 13.06 -9.71 19.75
CA GLY A 240 14.26 -10.47 20.06
C GLY A 240 14.75 -11.39 18.93
N ALA A 241 14.33 -11.19 17.68
CA ALA A 241 14.96 -11.81 16.52
C ALA A 241 16.16 -10.99 16.03
N LEU A 242 17.22 -11.65 15.54
CA LEU A 242 18.41 -10.97 15.03
C LEU A 242 18.06 -9.99 13.90
N ALA A 243 17.01 -10.25 13.11
CA ALA A 243 16.61 -9.41 11.98
C ALA A 243 16.27 -7.94 12.34
N SER A 244 16.23 -7.59 13.63
CA SER A 244 16.09 -6.23 14.15
C SER A 244 17.40 -5.59 14.64
N PHE A 245 18.56 -6.19 14.35
CA PHE A 245 19.86 -5.70 14.85
C PHE A 245 20.17 -4.28 14.38
N THR A 246 20.95 -3.56 15.17
CA THR A 246 21.57 -2.28 14.79
C THR A 246 23.08 -2.44 14.90
N GLN A 247 23.79 -2.24 13.80
CA GLN A 247 25.25 -2.24 13.82
C GLN A 247 25.74 -0.90 14.37
N LEU A 248 26.34 -0.91 15.57
CA LEU A 248 26.86 0.30 16.21
C LEU A 248 28.26 0.68 15.71
N GLN A 249 29.07 -0.29 15.32
CA GLN A 249 30.44 -0.11 14.84
C GLN A 249 30.87 -1.26 13.92
N GLY A 250 31.95 -1.05 13.18
CA GLY A 250 32.66 -2.09 12.45
C GLY A 250 32.50 -1.95 10.95
N LYS A 251 33.13 -2.87 10.23
CA LYS A 251 33.00 -2.98 8.78
C LYS A 251 31.67 -3.64 8.42
N GLU A 252 31.25 -3.53 7.16
CA GLU A 252 30.04 -4.21 6.65
C GLU A 252 30.02 -5.71 7.00
N LEU A 253 28.84 -6.25 7.29
CA LEU A 253 28.69 -7.66 7.65
C LEU A 253 28.78 -8.55 6.40
N SER A 254 29.41 -9.72 6.55
CA SER A 254 29.31 -10.80 5.56
C SER A 254 28.08 -11.68 5.83
N TYR A 255 27.72 -12.53 4.87
CA TYR A 255 26.71 -13.58 5.09
C TYR A 255 27.01 -14.43 6.33
N ASN A 256 28.26 -14.89 6.47
CA ASN A 256 28.67 -15.72 7.61
C ASN A 256 28.56 -14.96 8.94
N ASN A 257 28.85 -13.65 8.97
CA ASN A 257 28.66 -12.87 10.20
C ASN A 257 27.21 -12.85 10.66
N ILE A 258 26.25 -12.76 9.72
CA ILE A 258 24.82 -12.82 10.05
C ILE A 258 24.45 -14.23 10.55
N GLY A 259 24.88 -15.28 9.85
CA GLY A 259 24.62 -16.66 10.25
C GLY A 259 25.19 -17.02 11.62
N ASP A 260 26.45 -16.65 11.87
CA ASP A 260 27.13 -16.88 13.16
C ASP A 260 26.46 -16.09 14.29
N ALA A 261 26.07 -14.82 14.02
CA ALA A 261 25.37 -13.99 15.00
C ALA A 261 23.98 -14.55 15.34
N ASP A 262 23.26 -15.10 14.35
CA ASP A 262 21.91 -15.65 14.56
C ASP A 262 21.99 -16.93 15.39
N ALA A 263 22.92 -17.82 15.03
CA ALA A 263 23.18 -19.04 15.80
C ALA A 263 23.61 -18.76 17.24
N ALA A 264 24.53 -17.81 17.44
CA ALA A 264 24.96 -17.40 18.77
C ALA A 264 23.79 -16.78 19.57
N TRP A 265 23.02 -15.90 18.93
CA TRP A 265 21.89 -15.22 19.55
C TRP A 265 20.77 -16.18 19.98
N GLU A 266 20.37 -17.11 19.11
CA GLU A 266 19.36 -18.11 19.46
C GLU A 266 19.88 -19.10 20.51
N CYS A 267 21.17 -19.44 20.51
CA CYS A 267 21.78 -20.28 21.54
C CYS A 267 21.66 -19.64 22.93
N VAL A 268 22.12 -18.40 23.09
CA VAL A 268 22.09 -17.71 24.41
C VAL A 268 20.67 -17.45 24.90
N LYS A 269 19.70 -17.29 23.99
CA LYS A 269 18.27 -17.12 24.32
C LYS A 269 17.62 -18.36 24.96
N THR A 270 18.25 -19.52 24.89
CA THR A 270 17.71 -20.75 25.51
C THR A 270 17.90 -20.82 27.02
N PHE A 271 18.72 -19.92 27.61
CA PHE A 271 19.03 -19.92 29.03
C PHE A 271 18.21 -18.87 29.78
N ASP A 272 17.64 -19.26 30.93
CA ASP A 272 16.93 -18.36 31.85
C ASP A 272 17.87 -17.49 32.72
N VAL A 273 19.18 -17.70 32.59
CA VAL A 273 20.25 -16.99 33.32
C VAL A 273 21.18 -16.27 32.35
N PRO A 274 21.94 -15.25 32.79
CA PRO A 274 22.94 -14.61 31.94
C PRO A 274 23.89 -15.64 31.31
N ALA A 275 24.01 -15.60 29.98
CA ALA A 275 24.80 -16.52 29.17
C ALA A 275 25.62 -15.75 28.11
N CYS A 276 26.64 -16.41 27.53
CA CYS A 276 27.50 -15.88 26.48
C CYS A 276 27.84 -16.93 25.44
#